data_AF-A0A329L0F5-F1
#
_entry.id   AF-A0A329L0F5-F1
#
_cell.length_a   1.000
_cell.length_b   1.000
_cell.length_c   1.000
_cell.angle_alpha   90.00
_cell.angle_beta   90.00
_cell.angle_gamma   90.00
#
_symmetry.space_group_name_H-M   'P 1'
#
loop_
_entity.id
_entity.type
_entity.pdbx_description
1 polymer ?
#
loop_
_entity_poly.entity_id
_entity_poly.type
_entity_poly.pdbx_seq_one_letter_code
_entity_poly.pdbx_strand_id
1 'polypeptide(L)' 'VEHPVIVLATGAVEVPPATDAPAAFSPETRLATEVGIAAADCLAQAVLGGVLAAESIAGIPSYRDVLPGAFGR' A
#
# COMPACT_ATOMS: atom_id res chain seq x y z
N VAL A 1 -18.64 -9.28 -2.13
CA VAL A 1 -17.87 -8.55 -3.16
C VAL A 1 -16.42 -8.67 -2.72
N GLU A 2 -15.59 -9.41 -3.44
CA GLU A 2 -14.15 -9.38 -3.15
C GLU A 2 -13.64 -7.97 -3.50
N HIS A 3 -12.74 -7.40 -2.69
CA HIS A 3 -12.13 -6.11 -2.97
C HIS A 3 -10.85 -6.35 -3.80
N PRO A 4 -10.88 -6.24 -5.13
CA PRO A 4 -9.69 -6.52 -5.94
C PRO A 4 -8.68 -5.39 -5.79
N VAL A 5 -7.40 -5.75 -5.62
CA VAL A 5 -6.28 -4.83 -5.79
C VAL A 5 -5.96 -4.76 -7.28
N ILE A 6 -6.00 -3.56 -7.85
CA ILE A 6 -5.61 -3.30 -9.23
C ILE A 6 -4.26 -2.60 -9.22
N VAL A 7 -3.30 -3.12 -9.99
CA VAL A 7 -1.94 -2.57 -10.10
C VAL A 7 -1.76 -1.99 -11.50
N LEU A 8 -1.10 -0.83 -11.59
CA LEU A 8 -0.77 -0.15 -12.85
C LEU A 8 0.70 0.25 -12.84
N ALA A 9 1.38 0.06 -13.97
CA ALA A 9 2.70 0.62 -14.24
C ALA A 9 2.59 1.62 -15.40
N THR A 10 3.01 2.86 -15.19
CA THR A 10 2.92 3.92 -16.20
C THR A 10 3.98 3.83 -17.29
N GLY A 11 5.06 3.06 -17.04
CA GLY A 11 6.23 2.99 -17.92
C GLY A 11 7.12 4.24 -17.89
N ALA A 12 6.96 5.12 -16.90
CA ALA A 12 7.72 6.38 -16.83
C ALA A 12 9.19 6.20 -16.40
N VAL A 13 9.53 5.05 -15.79
CA VAL A 13 10.90 4.74 -15.33
C VAL A 13 11.27 3.36 -15.87
N GLU A 14 12.31 3.31 -16.71
CA GLU A 14 12.92 2.07 -17.16
C GLU A 14 13.96 1.62 -16.13
N VAL A 15 13.92 0.37 -15.71
CA VAL A 15 14.87 -0.19 -14.74
C VAL A 15 15.72 -1.25 -15.43
N PRO A 16 17.04 -1.04 -15.58
CA PRO A 16 17.90 -2.03 -16.20
C PRO A 16 17.94 -3.32 -15.36
N PRO A 17 18.06 -4.49 -16.01
CA PRO A 17 18.15 -5.77 -15.31
C PRO A 17 19.39 -5.82 -14.41
N ALA A 18 19.27 -6.47 -13.25
CA ALA A 18 20.39 -6.63 -12.33
C ALA A 18 21.50 -7.48 -12.98
N THR A 19 22.72 -6.94 -13.03
CA THR A 19 23.88 -7.60 -13.66
C THR A 19 24.57 -8.61 -12.75
N ASP A 20 24.23 -8.62 -11.46
CA ASP A 20 24.83 -9.42 -10.40
C ASP A 20 23.90 -10.53 -9.87
N ALA A 21 22.74 -10.73 -10.53
CA ALA A 21 21.81 -11.77 -10.14
C ALA A 21 22.44 -13.18 -10.31
N PRO A 22 22.33 -14.07 -9.31
CA PRO A 22 22.76 -15.45 -9.47
C PRO A 22 22.04 -16.13 -10.64
N ALA A 23 22.73 -16.96 -11.41
CA ALA A 23 22.20 -17.54 -12.66
C ALA A 23 20.90 -18.35 -12.50
N ALA A 24 20.58 -18.82 -11.29
CA ALA A 24 19.35 -19.56 -10.98
C ALA A 24 18.14 -18.66 -10.69
N PHE A 25 18.32 -17.34 -10.61
CA PHE A 25 17.28 -16.37 -10.27
C PHE A 25 16.97 -15.47 -11.47
N SER A 26 15.74 -14.97 -11.54
CA SER A 26 15.40 -13.92 -12.52
C SER A 26 16.07 -12.60 -12.11
N PRO A 27 16.66 -11.84 -13.06
CA PRO A 27 17.26 -10.53 -12.79
C PRO A 27 16.30 -9.51 -12.15
N GLU A 28 15.00 -9.70 -12.32
CA GLU A 28 13.93 -8.82 -11.83
C GLU A 28 13.54 -9.10 -10.37
N THR A 29 13.98 -10.23 -9.79
CA THR A 29 13.55 -10.68 -8.45
C THR A 29 13.76 -9.61 -7.38
N ARG A 30 14.91 -8.93 -7.40
CA ARG A 30 15.23 -7.87 -6.43
C ARG A 30 14.31 -6.67 -6.60
N LEU A 31 14.11 -6.22 -7.84
CA LEU A 31 13.22 -5.11 -8.15
C LEU A 31 11.77 -5.40 -7.73
N ALA A 32 11.25 -6.57 -8.09
CA ALA A 32 9.89 -6.97 -7.73
C ALA A 32 9.70 -7.03 -6.21
N THR A 33 10.73 -7.46 -5.47
CA THR A 33 10.71 -7.50 -4.00
C THR A 33 10.67 -6.09 -3.41
N GLU A 34 11.56 -5.20 -3.85
CA GLU A 34 11.62 -3.81 -3.37
C GLU A 34 10.31 -3.06 -3.67
N VAL A 35 9.78 -3.20 -4.89
CA VAL A 35 8.49 -2.60 -5.28
C VAL A 35 7.33 -3.21 -4.48
N GLY A 36 7.34 -4.53 -4.27
CA GLY A 36 6.31 -5.23 -3.51
C GLY A 36 6.24 -4.77 -2.04
N ILE A 37 7.39 -4.59 -1.39
CA ILE A 37 7.48 -4.04 -0.03
C ILE A 37 6.89 -2.63 0.01
N ALA A 38 7.34 -1.75 -0.90
CA ALA A 38 6.85 -0.38 -0.96
C ALA A 38 5.34 -0.31 -1.26
N ALA A 39 4.84 -1.20 -2.12
CA ALA A 39 3.41 -1.30 -2.42
C ALA A 39 2.59 -1.75 -1.20
N ALA A 40 3.08 -2.71 -0.43
CA ALA A 40 2.42 -3.17 0.80
C ALA A 40 2.35 -2.05 1.85
N ASP A 41 3.44 -1.31 2.05
CA ASP A 41 3.48 -0.17 2.97
C ASP A 41 2.52 0.96 2.52
N CYS A 42 2.53 1.26 1.22
CA CYS A 42 1.62 2.25 0.63
C CYS A 42 0.15 1.86 0.85
N LEU A 43 -0.20 0.59 0.62
CA LEU A 43 -1.57 0.12 0.84
C LEU A 43 -1.97 0.18 2.31
N ALA A 44 -1.08 -0.22 3.23
CA ALA A 44 -1.34 -0.13 4.67
C ALA A 44 -1.60 1.32 5.10
N GLN A 45 -0.78 2.26 4.63
CA GLN A 45 -0.97 3.68 4.90
C GLN A 45 -2.25 4.24 4.27
N ALA A 46 -2.60 3.83 3.06
CA ALA A 46 -3.83 4.26 2.40
C ALA A 46 -5.09 3.79 3.16
N VAL A 47 -5.09 2.54 3.64
CA VAL A 47 -6.18 2.00 4.48
C VAL A 47 -6.31 2.79 5.76
N LEU A 48 -5.20 3.02 6.48
CA LEU A 48 -5.20 3.80 7.71
C LEU A 48 -5.66 5.24 7.44
N GLY A 49 -5.15 5.90 6.39
CA GLY A 49 -5.58 7.22 5.98
C GLY A 49 -7.10 7.30 5.74
N GLY A 50 -7.67 6.32 5.04
CA GLY A 50 -9.12 6.25 4.82
C GLY A 50 -9.92 6.08 6.10
N VAL A 51 -9.50 5.19 7.00
CA VAL A 51 -10.19 4.96 8.29
C VAL A 51 -10.12 6.20 9.18
N LEU A 52 -8.97 6.87 9.24
CA LEU A 52 -8.76 8.04 10.11
C LEU A 52 -9.38 9.33 9.55
N ALA A 53 -9.57 9.43 8.23
CA ALA A 53 -10.22 10.57 7.57
C ALA A 53 -11.74 10.40 7.43
N ALA A 54 -12.29 9.21 7.67
CA ALA A 54 -13.71 8.95 7.57
C ALA A 54 -14.53 9.78 8.58
N GLU A 55 -15.71 10.22 8.15
CA GLU A 55 -16.69 10.90 8.99
C GLU A 55 -17.90 10.01 9.26
N SER A 56 -18.58 10.24 10.38
CA SER A 56 -19.83 9.56 10.70
C SER A 56 -20.93 9.93 9.72
N ILE A 57 -21.69 8.93 9.24
CA ILE A 57 -22.83 9.15 8.35
C ILE A 57 -23.94 8.14 8.61
N ALA A 58 -25.20 8.57 8.51
CA ALA A 58 -26.39 7.72 8.67
C ALA A 58 -26.40 6.88 9.95
N GLY A 59 -25.86 7.41 11.06
CA GLY A 59 -25.78 6.73 12.35
C GLY A 59 -24.65 5.69 12.46
N ILE A 60 -23.79 5.57 11.45
CA ILE A 60 -22.58 4.74 11.50
C ILE A 60 -21.44 5.62 12.02
N PRO A 61 -20.82 5.28 13.17
CA PRO A 61 -19.79 6.10 13.76
C PRO A 61 -18.45 5.95 13.02
N SER A 62 -17.68 7.04 12.90
CA SER A 62 -16.29 6.99 12.46
C SER A 62 -15.40 6.37 13.54
N TYR A 63 -14.19 5.94 13.16
CA TYR A 63 -13.22 5.43 14.13
C TYR A 63 -12.90 6.47 15.23
N ARG A 64 -12.86 7.76 14.88
CA ARG A 64 -12.55 8.86 15.81
C ARG A 64 -13.67 9.07 16.83
N ASP A 65 -14.92 8.84 16.44
CA ASP A 65 -16.07 8.98 17.32
C ASP A 65 -16.14 7.83 18.34
N VAL A 66 -15.70 6.63 17.96
CA VAL A 66 -15.67 5.46 18.86
C VAL A 66 -14.47 5.50 19.82
N LEU A 67 -13.30 5.94 19.35
CA LEU A 67 -12.05 5.94 20.13
C LEU A 67 -11.37 7.33 20.13
N PRO A 68 -12.01 8.36 20.70
CA PRO A 68 -11.48 9.72 20.67
C PRO A 68 -10.13 9.86 21.40
N GLY A 69 -9.88 9.03 22.42
CA GLY A 69 -8.61 9.04 23.17
C GLY A 69 -7.39 8.61 22.36
N ALA A 70 -7.56 7.98 21.19
CA ALA A 70 -6.46 7.57 20.32
C ALA A 70 -5.78 8.74 19.58
N PHE A 71 -6.41 9.93 19.55
CA PHE A 71 -5.96 11.06 18.74
C PHE A 71 -5.26 12.17 19.53
N GLY A 72 -4.96 11.94 20.82
CA GLY A 72 -4.43 12.98 21.70
C GLY A 72 -5.45 14.10 21.96
N ARG A 73 -5.06 15.07 22.78
CA ARG A 73 -5.87 16.24 23.12
C ARG A 73 -5.18 17.50 22.61
#